data_AF-A0A359EAI4-F1
#
_entry.id   AF-A0A359EAI4-F1
#
_cell.length_a   1.000
_cell.length_b   1.000
_cell.length_c   1.000
_cell.angle_alpha   90.00
_cell.angle_beta   90.00
_cell.angle_gamma   90.00
#
_symmetry.space_group_name_H-M   'P 1'
#
loop_
_entity.id
_entity.type
_entity.pdbx_description
1 polymer ?
#
loop_
_entity_poly.entity_id
_entity_poly.type
_entity_poly.pdbx_seq_one_letter_code
_entity_poly.pdbx_strand_id
1 'polypeptide(L)'
;MVEKMNFLLALLPIAVILILMVGFRWGASRAGGAGYLTALVVAIAAFGAGPQLLAVAHGKALLLTIDVLFIIWMAFLLYRVADEAGAIKAIGQALPHLTADQGMQALIIGWVFASFLQGVGGFGVPVAVIAPLMVGLGFAPLSAVVIPSLGHSWAVTFGSLGSSFNAMMAATGLPQELLGPPAAFFLGVAGLGVGLMVTHAAGGWQALRRLLLPTLIIGVAMGVGQYLAVVVGLWNIAAFIGAIVGLVVGFPLARRFRGEQGNNGHLDSRKLWIALSGYIVLIAITLGIQLIPMVRDTLGQVKFNLEFPGVSTSLGYATPAEAGRSIPIFRHAGAILLYASIAAYFIYRAAGWYQPQAASRIVTGTVKKVMSSSVGIASMVAMAVVMQHAGMTETLAQGLADGTGRLFPAVSPWIGALGAFMTGSNTNSNVVFAALQMRTAELLGYSVAIILAAQTSGAALGSVIAPTKVVVGASTGGMAGREGEIMRKMLVYTGILVAMMSVLAIISVLIAG
;
A
#
# COMPACT_ATOMS: atom_id res chain seq x y z
N MET A 1 -3.93 -25.75 29.83
CA MET A 1 -3.06 -24.68 30.40
C MET A 1 -1.85 -24.40 29.49
N VAL A 2 -1.19 -25.44 28.97
CA VAL A 2 -0.05 -25.34 28.03
C VAL A 2 -0.43 -24.62 26.72
N GLU A 3 -1.55 -24.96 26.09
CA GLU A 3 -1.99 -24.29 24.84
C GLU A 3 -2.23 -22.77 25.01
N LYS A 4 -2.86 -22.36 26.12
CA LYS A 4 -3.06 -20.94 26.44
C LYS A 4 -1.73 -20.22 26.68
N MET A 5 -0.75 -20.89 27.30
CA MET A 5 0.59 -20.34 27.49
C MET A 5 1.31 -20.17 26.16
N ASN A 6 1.27 -21.18 25.28
CA ASN A 6 1.90 -21.13 23.97
C ASN A 6 1.29 -20.04 23.08
N PHE A 7 -0.03 -19.83 23.14
CA PHE A 7 -0.70 -18.71 22.45
C PHE A 7 -0.17 -17.35 22.92
N LEU A 8 -0.09 -17.12 24.25
CA LEU A 8 0.42 -15.86 24.81
C LEU A 8 1.89 -15.62 24.44
N LEU A 9 2.72 -16.68 24.46
CA LEU A 9 4.12 -16.61 24.06
C LEU A 9 4.25 -16.32 22.55
N ALA A 10 3.46 -16.98 21.71
CA ALA A 10 3.44 -16.73 20.27
C ALA A 10 2.95 -15.31 19.93
N LEU A 11 2.10 -14.71 20.76
CA LEU A 11 1.61 -13.35 20.61
C LEU A 11 2.66 -12.29 20.98
N LEU A 12 3.62 -12.64 21.84
CA LEU A 12 4.59 -11.72 22.42
C LEU A 12 5.37 -10.89 21.38
N PRO A 13 5.91 -11.46 20.28
CA PRO A 13 6.64 -10.68 19.27
C PRO A 13 5.79 -9.59 18.63
N ILE A 14 4.52 -9.91 18.31
CA ILE A 14 3.57 -8.96 17.74
C ILE A 14 3.22 -7.91 18.80
N ALA A 15 2.90 -8.34 20.03
CA ALA A 15 2.58 -7.44 21.14
C ALA A 15 3.72 -6.46 21.44
N VAL A 16 4.97 -6.91 21.42
CA VAL A 16 6.16 -6.06 21.61
C VAL A 16 6.24 -4.99 20.52
N ILE A 17 6.08 -5.34 19.24
CA ILE A 17 6.04 -4.34 18.15
C ILE A 17 4.94 -3.32 18.42
N LEU A 18 3.74 -3.80 18.72
CA LEU A 18 2.56 -2.97 18.93
C LEU A 18 2.74 -2.00 20.11
N ILE A 19 3.25 -2.48 21.24
CA ILE A 19 3.51 -1.68 22.44
C ILE A 19 4.62 -0.67 22.21
N LEU A 20 5.72 -1.07 21.56
CA LEU A 20 6.83 -0.16 21.27
C LEU A 20 6.45 0.95 20.29
N MET A 21 5.65 0.63 19.27
CA MET A 21 5.22 1.62 18.28
C MET A 21 4.14 2.57 18.82
N VAL A 22 3.15 2.07 19.56
CA VAL A 22 2.05 2.92 20.06
C VAL A 22 2.38 3.56 21.40
N GLY A 23 2.86 2.78 22.36
CA GLY A 23 3.17 3.25 23.71
C GLY A 23 4.45 4.08 23.75
N PHE A 24 5.53 3.56 23.18
CA PHE A 24 6.86 4.22 23.22
C PHE A 24 7.20 5.03 21.96
N ARG A 25 6.32 5.04 20.94
CA ARG A 25 6.50 5.79 19.69
C ARG A 25 7.77 5.43 18.93
N TRP A 26 8.23 4.18 19.04
CA TRP A 26 9.39 3.71 18.29
C TRP A 26 9.09 3.64 16.79
N GLY A 27 10.08 3.99 15.97
CA GLY A 27 9.99 3.80 14.52
C GLY A 27 9.96 2.30 14.15
N ALA A 28 9.35 1.99 13.00
CA ALA A 28 9.16 0.62 12.52
C ALA A 28 10.45 -0.20 12.48
N SER A 29 11.60 0.41 12.16
CA SER A 29 12.90 -0.29 12.14
C SER A 29 13.30 -0.83 13.51
N ARG A 30 13.17 -0.01 14.58
CA ARG A 30 13.57 -0.40 15.94
C ARG A 30 12.57 -1.36 16.55
N ALA A 31 11.28 -1.08 16.40
CA ALA A 31 10.23 -1.97 16.88
C ALA A 31 10.26 -3.33 16.17
N GLY A 32 10.44 -3.34 14.84
CA GLY A 32 10.60 -4.57 14.06
C GLY A 32 11.80 -5.40 14.51
N GLY A 33 12.95 -4.77 14.79
CA GLY A 33 14.12 -5.45 15.35
C GLY A 33 13.85 -6.08 16.72
N ALA A 34 13.17 -5.36 17.62
CA ALA A 34 12.77 -5.89 18.92
C ALA A 34 11.77 -7.05 18.80
N GLY A 35 10.79 -6.95 17.90
CA GLY A 35 9.85 -8.04 17.60
C GLY A 35 10.55 -9.28 17.05
N TYR A 36 11.49 -9.11 16.12
CA TYR A 36 12.32 -10.20 15.60
C TYR A 36 13.14 -10.88 16.70
N LEU A 37 13.84 -10.12 17.54
CA LEU A 37 14.62 -10.69 18.65
C LEU A 37 13.71 -11.44 19.63
N THR A 38 12.54 -10.88 19.90
CA THR A 38 11.53 -11.53 20.74
C THR A 38 11.06 -12.84 20.11
N ALA A 39 10.74 -12.86 18.82
CA ALA A 39 10.36 -14.07 18.10
C ALA A 39 11.46 -15.12 18.12
N LEU A 40 12.73 -14.71 17.95
CA LEU A 40 13.86 -15.63 18.01
C LEU A 40 13.98 -16.28 19.40
N VAL A 41 13.90 -15.48 20.47
CA VAL A 41 13.96 -15.99 21.84
C VAL A 41 12.81 -16.94 22.13
N VAL A 42 11.57 -16.56 21.78
CA VAL A 42 10.39 -17.41 22.00
C VAL A 42 10.46 -18.69 21.16
N ALA A 43 10.87 -18.59 19.90
CA ALA A 43 11.01 -19.72 19.00
C ALA A 43 11.97 -20.78 19.57
N ILE A 44 13.13 -20.34 20.09
CA ILE A 44 14.13 -21.23 20.69
C ILE A 44 13.63 -21.79 22.03
N ALA A 45 13.19 -20.91 22.93
CA ALA A 45 12.94 -21.28 24.33
C ALA A 45 11.62 -22.04 24.53
N ALA A 46 10.58 -21.73 23.75
CA ALA A 46 9.22 -22.26 23.95
C ALA A 46 8.71 -23.13 22.79
N PHE A 47 9.24 -22.96 21.59
CA PHE A 47 8.81 -23.70 20.39
C PHE A 47 9.86 -24.69 19.86
N GLY A 48 11.02 -24.81 20.52
CA GLY A 48 12.03 -25.82 20.17
C GLY A 48 12.70 -25.59 18.81
N ALA A 49 12.83 -24.33 18.37
CA ALA A 49 13.50 -24.01 17.12
C ALA A 49 15.01 -24.29 17.20
N GLY A 50 15.46 -25.32 16.47
CA GLY A 50 16.88 -25.69 16.40
C GLY A 50 17.69 -24.83 15.40
N PRO A 51 19.04 -24.92 15.44
CA PRO A 51 19.92 -24.11 14.58
C PRO A 51 19.67 -24.29 13.07
N GLN A 52 19.38 -25.51 12.61
CA GLN A 52 19.11 -25.79 11.20
C GLN A 52 17.81 -25.13 10.73
N LEU A 53 16.74 -25.20 11.52
CA LEU A 53 15.47 -24.53 11.24
C LEU A 53 15.66 -23.02 11.15
N LEU A 54 16.39 -22.45 12.10
CA LEU A 54 16.69 -21.03 12.08
C LEU A 54 17.52 -20.65 10.85
N ALA A 55 18.52 -21.43 10.45
CA ALA A 55 19.32 -21.15 9.26
C ALA A 55 18.44 -21.13 7.99
N VAL A 56 17.54 -22.10 7.83
CA VAL A 56 16.58 -22.15 6.71
C VAL A 56 15.63 -20.95 6.74
N ALA A 57 15.05 -20.64 7.91
CA ALA A 57 14.15 -19.51 8.07
C ALA A 57 14.82 -18.17 7.73
N HIS A 58 16.07 -17.95 8.15
CA HIS A 58 16.82 -16.73 7.82
C HIS A 58 17.21 -16.67 6.33
N GLY A 59 17.57 -17.80 5.72
CA GLY A 59 17.82 -17.88 4.28
C GLY A 59 16.59 -17.50 3.46
N LYS A 60 15.41 -18.04 3.83
CA LYS A 60 14.14 -17.69 3.19
C LYS A 60 13.77 -16.22 3.42
N ALA A 61 13.91 -15.74 4.66
CA ALA A 61 13.63 -14.33 4.99
C ALA A 61 14.53 -13.37 4.19
N LEU A 62 15.80 -13.70 3.99
CA LEU A 62 16.73 -12.89 3.21
C LEU A 62 16.29 -12.82 1.73
N LEU A 63 15.96 -13.95 1.11
CA LEU A 63 15.47 -14.00 -0.26
C LEU A 63 14.21 -13.13 -0.45
N LEU A 64 13.22 -13.31 0.42
CA LEU A 64 11.97 -12.53 0.38
C LEU A 64 12.21 -11.03 0.61
N THR A 65 13.12 -10.69 1.52
CA THR A 65 13.50 -9.31 1.80
C THR A 65 14.14 -8.66 0.57
N ILE A 66 15.08 -9.35 -0.10
CA ILE A 66 15.73 -8.84 -1.31
C ILE A 66 14.70 -8.60 -2.43
N ASP A 67 13.79 -9.55 -2.65
CA ASP A 67 12.70 -9.44 -3.64
C ASP A 67 11.87 -8.16 -3.43
N VAL A 68 11.35 -7.99 -2.20
CA VAL A 68 10.50 -6.85 -1.84
C VAL A 68 11.27 -5.53 -1.86
N LEU A 69 12.47 -5.49 -1.30
CA LEU A 69 13.26 -4.25 -1.23
C LEU A 69 13.70 -3.79 -2.62
N PHE A 70 14.03 -4.69 -3.54
CA PHE A 70 14.40 -4.27 -4.90
C PHE A 70 13.25 -3.50 -5.59
N ILE A 71 12.01 -3.92 -5.38
CA ILE A 71 10.83 -3.18 -5.89
C ILE A 71 10.73 -1.81 -5.21
N ILE A 72 10.79 -1.75 -3.88
CA ILE A 72 10.61 -0.51 -3.12
C ILE A 72 11.69 0.54 -3.46
N TRP A 73 12.95 0.10 -3.56
CA TRP A 73 14.06 0.99 -3.89
C TRP A 73 13.90 1.59 -5.29
N MET A 74 13.59 0.77 -6.29
CA MET A 74 13.44 1.24 -7.68
C MET A 74 12.16 2.05 -7.88
N ALA A 75 11.09 1.73 -7.13
CA ALA A 75 9.87 2.52 -7.09
C ALA A 75 10.12 3.93 -6.57
N PHE A 76 10.81 4.03 -5.43
CA PHE A 76 11.13 5.32 -4.84
C PHE A 76 12.15 6.10 -5.67
N LEU A 77 13.06 5.41 -6.37
CA LEU A 77 13.97 6.02 -7.34
C LEU A 77 13.18 6.74 -8.46
N LEU A 78 12.20 6.08 -9.09
CA LEU A 78 11.36 6.69 -10.12
C LEU A 78 10.62 7.93 -9.59
N TYR A 79 10.08 7.82 -8.37
CA TYR A 79 9.47 8.96 -7.70
C TYR A 79 10.48 10.13 -7.56
N ARG A 80 11.68 9.87 -7.04
CA ARG A 80 12.71 10.91 -6.84
C ARG A 80 13.18 11.53 -8.15
N VAL A 81 13.27 10.75 -9.22
CA VAL A 81 13.57 11.22 -10.58
C VAL A 81 12.53 12.25 -11.03
N ALA A 82 11.24 11.96 -10.87
CA ALA A 82 10.16 12.88 -11.27
C ALA A 82 10.00 14.09 -10.31
N ASP A 83 10.16 13.85 -9.00
CA ASP A 83 10.05 14.88 -7.96
C ASP A 83 11.17 15.93 -8.08
N GLU A 84 12.42 15.48 -8.25
CA GLU A 84 13.58 16.36 -8.43
C GLU A 84 13.49 17.18 -9.74
N ALA A 85 12.82 16.66 -10.77
CA ALA A 85 12.52 17.39 -12.01
C ALA A 85 11.35 18.40 -11.85
N GLY A 86 10.65 18.41 -10.71
CA GLY A 86 9.47 19.24 -10.49
C GLY A 86 8.21 18.75 -11.23
N ALA A 87 8.22 17.53 -11.78
CA ALA A 87 7.12 16.99 -12.57
C ALA A 87 5.83 16.85 -11.73
N ILE A 88 5.95 16.37 -10.49
CA ILE A 88 4.81 16.24 -9.56
C ILE A 88 4.12 17.60 -9.32
N LYS A 89 4.92 18.65 -9.12
CA LYS A 89 4.43 20.02 -8.92
C LYS A 89 3.75 20.56 -10.18
N ALA A 90 4.33 20.33 -11.35
CA ALA A 90 3.76 20.75 -12.62
C ALA A 90 2.38 20.10 -12.88
N ILE A 91 2.21 18.81 -12.58
CA ILE A 91 0.92 18.12 -12.69
C ILE A 91 -0.09 18.71 -11.71
N GLY A 92 0.31 18.94 -10.45
CA GLY A 92 -0.57 19.50 -9.43
C GLY A 92 -1.10 20.90 -9.74
N GLN A 93 -0.29 21.75 -10.39
CA GLN A 93 -0.68 23.12 -10.78
C GLN A 93 -1.73 23.17 -11.91
N ALA A 94 -1.89 22.08 -12.68
CA ALA A 94 -2.87 22.02 -13.76
C ALA A 94 -4.32 21.82 -13.26
N LEU A 95 -4.49 21.15 -12.12
CA LEU A 95 -5.79 20.67 -11.65
C LEU A 95 -6.77 21.73 -11.10
N PRO A 96 -6.31 22.78 -10.38
CA PRO A 96 -7.20 23.84 -9.91
C PRO A 96 -8.03 24.55 -10.98
N HIS A 97 -7.53 24.60 -12.22
CA HIS A 97 -8.18 25.30 -13.33
C HIS A 97 -9.39 24.57 -13.93
N LEU A 98 -9.73 23.38 -13.39
CA LEU A 98 -10.75 22.50 -13.98
C LEU A 98 -12.18 22.81 -13.53
N THR A 99 -12.36 23.30 -12.30
CA THR A 99 -13.68 23.54 -11.71
C THR A 99 -13.64 24.55 -10.56
N ALA A 100 -14.70 25.35 -10.44
CA ALA A 100 -14.92 26.26 -9.31
C ALA A 100 -15.62 25.60 -8.13
N ASP A 101 -16.26 24.45 -8.33
CA ASP A 101 -17.05 23.80 -7.30
C ASP A 101 -16.13 23.11 -6.29
N GLN A 102 -16.18 23.54 -5.02
CA GLN A 102 -15.34 22.97 -3.96
C GLN A 102 -15.55 21.46 -3.77
N GLY A 103 -16.77 20.95 -3.93
CA GLY A 103 -17.00 19.51 -3.83
C GLY A 103 -16.33 18.73 -4.97
N MET A 104 -16.39 19.27 -6.19
CA MET A 104 -15.70 18.68 -7.33
C MET A 104 -14.18 18.83 -7.26
N GLN A 105 -13.66 19.95 -6.74
CA GLN A 105 -12.23 20.12 -6.42
C GLN A 105 -11.77 19.07 -5.41
N ALA A 106 -12.55 18.80 -4.37
CA ALA A 106 -12.25 17.75 -3.40
C ALA A 106 -12.20 16.36 -4.06
N LEU A 107 -13.07 16.07 -5.04
CA LEU A 107 -13.02 14.81 -5.77
C LEU A 107 -11.80 14.72 -6.68
N ILE A 108 -11.57 15.71 -7.54
CA ILE A 108 -10.48 15.63 -8.52
C ILE A 108 -9.11 15.73 -7.85
N ILE A 109 -8.94 16.68 -6.94
CA ILE A 109 -7.65 16.95 -6.31
C ILE A 109 -7.48 16.04 -5.09
N GLY A 110 -8.46 16.07 -4.19
CA GLY A 110 -8.41 15.37 -2.91
C GLY A 110 -8.57 13.85 -3.00
N TRP A 111 -9.29 13.32 -3.98
CA TRP A 111 -9.49 11.88 -4.13
C TRP A 111 -8.70 11.30 -5.31
N VAL A 112 -8.98 11.76 -6.53
CA VAL A 112 -8.39 11.19 -7.74
C VAL A 112 -6.89 11.47 -7.82
N PHE A 113 -6.48 12.73 -7.72
CA PHE A 113 -5.06 13.10 -7.79
C PHE A 113 -4.28 12.63 -6.56
N ALA A 114 -4.89 12.60 -5.38
CA ALA A 114 -4.29 11.97 -4.21
C ALA A 114 -4.01 10.48 -4.45
N SER A 115 -4.94 9.77 -5.09
CA SER A 115 -4.75 8.38 -5.49
C SER A 115 -3.65 8.22 -6.55
N PHE A 116 -3.54 9.15 -7.50
CA PHE A 116 -2.45 9.19 -8.47
C PHE A 116 -1.08 9.34 -7.78
N LEU A 117 -0.96 10.31 -6.87
CA LEU A 117 0.27 10.49 -6.09
C LEU A 117 0.58 9.29 -5.20
N GLN A 118 -0.44 8.59 -4.69
CA GLN A 118 -0.26 7.36 -3.93
C GLN A 118 0.21 6.22 -4.84
N GLY A 119 -0.28 6.13 -6.06
CA GLY A 119 0.17 5.19 -7.08
C GLY A 119 1.68 5.28 -7.33
N VAL A 120 2.18 6.51 -7.44
CA VAL A 120 3.57 6.81 -7.78
C VAL A 120 4.50 6.93 -6.57
N GLY A 121 4.20 7.87 -5.68
CA GLY A 121 5.14 8.41 -4.70
C GLY A 121 5.01 7.82 -3.31
N GLY A 122 3.80 7.39 -2.94
CA GLY A 122 3.60 6.71 -1.66
C GLY A 122 4.01 7.54 -0.43
N PHE A 123 4.29 6.85 0.69
CA PHE A 123 5.02 7.39 1.85
C PHE A 123 4.55 8.75 2.41
N GLY A 124 3.26 9.07 2.29
CA GLY A 124 2.68 10.35 2.76
C GLY A 124 2.81 11.53 1.79
N VAL A 125 3.40 11.32 0.62
CA VAL A 125 3.48 12.31 -0.48
C VAL A 125 2.11 12.89 -0.86
N PRO A 126 1.02 12.08 -0.99
CA PRO A 126 -0.27 12.63 -1.40
C PRO A 126 -0.75 13.78 -0.51
N VAL A 127 -0.72 13.57 0.81
CA VAL A 127 -1.17 14.57 1.78
C VAL A 127 -0.20 15.75 1.85
N ALA A 128 1.11 15.48 1.82
CA ALA A 128 2.14 16.52 1.87
C ALA A 128 2.01 17.54 0.74
N VAL A 129 1.67 17.07 -0.47
CA VAL A 129 1.53 17.90 -1.67
C VAL A 129 0.15 18.55 -1.74
N ILE A 130 -0.91 17.80 -1.44
CA ILE A 130 -2.28 18.26 -1.70
C ILE A 130 -2.81 19.14 -0.58
N ALA A 131 -2.43 18.93 0.68
CA ALA A 131 -2.95 19.76 1.77
C ALA A 131 -2.66 21.26 1.59
N PRO A 132 -1.40 21.70 1.29
CA PRO A 132 -1.13 23.11 0.98
C PRO A 132 -1.92 23.62 -0.23
N LEU A 133 -2.07 22.79 -1.27
CA LEU A 133 -2.82 23.15 -2.47
C LEU A 133 -4.29 23.42 -2.12
N MET A 134 -4.91 22.56 -1.32
CA MET A 134 -6.30 22.73 -0.90
C MET A 134 -6.49 23.93 0.02
N VAL A 135 -5.54 24.22 0.93
CA VAL A 135 -5.53 25.48 1.70
C VAL A 135 -5.51 26.69 0.75
N GLY A 136 -4.67 26.66 -0.29
CA GLY A 136 -4.61 27.71 -1.30
C GLY A 136 -5.90 27.88 -2.13
N LEU A 137 -6.73 26.83 -2.22
CA LEU A 137 -8.06 26.88 -2.85
C LEU A 137 -9.18 27.32 -1.91
N GLY A 138 -8.85 27.70 -0.67
CA GLY A 138 -9.80 28.21 0.31
C GLY A 138 -10.50 27.14 1.15
N PHE A 139 -10.02 25.88 1.15
CA PHE A 139 -10.52 24.88 2.09
C PHE A 139 -10.05 25.20 3.51
N ALA A 140 -10.93 24.94 4.48
CA ALA A 140 -10.54 25.01 5.89
C ALA A 140 -9.33 24.07 6.16
N PRO A 141 -8.34 24.48 6.98
CA PRO A 141 -7.13 23.70 7.22
C PRO A 141 -7.38 22.23 7.62
N LEU A 142 -8.39 21.99 8.46
CA LEU A 142 -8.78 20.62 8.83
C LEU A 142 -9.23 19.79 7.62
N SER A 143 -10.13 20.34 6.79
CA SER A 143 -10.63 19.65 5.58
C SER A 143 -9.52 19.47 4.55
N ALA A 144 -8.63 20.45 4.40
CA ALA A 144 -7.49 20.40 3.49
C ALA A 144 -6.51 19.26 3.82
N VAL A 145 -6.44 18.82 5.08
CA VAL A 145 -5.64 17.64 5.47
C VAL A 145 -6.47 16.35 5.41
N VAL A 146 -7.71 16.37 5.92
CA VAL A 146 -8.58 15.19 5.99
C VAL A 146 -8.93 14.65 4.60
N ILE A 147 -9.31 15.51 3.67
CA ILE A 147 -9.75 15.11 2.34
C ILE A 147 -8.68 14.33 1.58
N PRO A 148 -7.45 14.82 1.38
CA PRO A 148 -6.42 14.06 0.68
C PRO A 148 -5.99 12.81 1.45
N SER A 149 -5.98 12.86 2.78
CA SER A 149 -5.66 11.69 3.62
C SER A 149 -6.66 10.56 3.42
N LEU A 150 -7.97 10.86 3.37
CA LEU A 150 -9.01 9.88 3.06
C LEU A 150 -8.91 9.44 1.60
N GLY A 151 -8.78 10.40 0.69
CA GLY A 151 -8.88 10.17 -0.74
C GLY A 151 -7.91 9.12 -1.25
N HIS A 152 -6.67 9.12 -0.78
CA HIS A 152 -5.69 8.16 -1.26
C HIS A 152 -5.72 6.79 -0.54
N SER A 153 -6.59 6.61 0.46
CA SER A 153 -6.55 5.45 1.38
C SER A 153 -6.83 4.11 0.71
N TRP A 154 -7.77 4.07 -0.25
CA TRP A 154 -8.09 2.86 -1.02
C TRP A 154 -6.95 2.44 -1.98
N ALA A 155 -6.12 3.39 -2.41
CA ALA A 155 -5.06 3.16 -3.38
C ALA A 155 -3.79 2.59 -2.73
N VAL A 156 -3.70 2.46 -1.41
CA VAL A 156 -2.42 2.20 -0.72
C VAL A 156 -1.85 0.82 -1.04
N THR A 157 -2.67 -0.23 -1.15
CA THR A 157 -2.18 -1.61 -1.38
C THR A 157 -1.48 -1.78 -2.72
N PHE A 158 -2.09 -1.31 -3.80
CA PHE A 158 -1.48 -1.31 -5.15
C PHE A 158 -0.67 -0.03 -5.43
N GLY A 159 -0.68 0.93 -4.51
CA GLY A 159 0.09 2.16 -4.60
C GLY A 159 1.53 1.97 -4.13
N SER A 160 2.33 3.02 -4.25
CA SER A 160 3.79 2.95 -4.07
C SER A 160 4.37 1.80 -4.90
N LEU A 161 3.86 1.71 -6.12
CA LEU A 161 4.15 0.68 -7.10
C LEU A 161 3.93 -0.76 -6.60
N GLY A 162 2.79 -1.00 -5.92
CA GLY A 162 2.40 -2.31 -5.41
C GLY A 162 3.21 -2.81 -4.21
N SER A 163 4.00 -1.96 -3.54
CA SER A 163 4.89 -2.40 -2.45
C SER A 163 4.19 -3.19 -1.34
N SER A 164 3.02 -2.73 -0.88
CA SER A 164 2.26 -3.42 0.17
C SER A 164 1.65 -4.74 -0.29
N PHE A 165 1.22 -4.82 -1.56
CA PHE A 165 0.74 -6.06 -2.16
C PHE A 165 1.87 -7.07 -2.36
N ASN A 166 3.04 -6.62 -2.81
CA ASN A 166 4.24 -7.48 -2.93
C ASN A 166 4.67 -8.03 -1.57
N ALA A 167 4.63 -7.22 -0.53
CA ALA A 167 4.92 -7.68 0.83
C ALA A 167 3.90 -8.70 1.34
N MET A 168 2.63 -8.55 0.99
CA MET A 168 1.61 -9.57 1.30
C MET A 168 1.90 -10.89 0.59
N MET A 169 2.18 -10.87 -0.72
CA MET A 169 2.56 -12.08 -1.48
C MET A 169 3.83 -12.72 -0.94
N ALA A 170 4.80 -11.93 -0.48
CA ALA A 170 6.02 -12.45 0.12
C ALA A 170 5.75 -13.11 1.47
N ALA A 171 4.89 -12.51 2.31
CA ALA A 171 4.54 -13.03 3.62
C ALA A 171 3.70 -14.32 3.55
N THR A 172 2.86 -14.46 2.53
CA THR A 172 1.99 -15.63 2.36
C THR A 172 2.57 -16.69 1.44
N GLY A 173 3.53 -16.32 0.57
CA GLY A 173 4.02 -17.19 -0.49
C GLY A 173 3.02 -17.38 -1.64
N LEU A 174 1.87 -16.69 -1.62
CA LEU A 174 0.81 -16.88 -2.60
C LEU A 174 1.00 -15.97 -3.82
N PRO A 175 0.68 -16.48 -5.03
CA PRO A 175 0.88 -15.76 -6.27
C PRO A 175 -0.17 -14.66 -6.50
N GLN A 176 0.16 -13.71 -7.36
CA GLN A 176 -0.72 -12.56 -7.67
C GLN A 176 -2.02 -13.00 -8.36
N GLU A 177 -2.00 -14.09 -9.13
CA GLU A 177 -3.16 -14.60 -9.86
C GLU A 177 -4.29 -15.00 -8.90
N LEU A 178 -3.93 -15.46 -7.70
CA LEU A 178 -4.87 -15.82 -6.64
C LEU A 178 -5.30 -14.59 -5.83
N LEU A 179 -4.34 -13.76 -5.41
CA LEU A 179 -4.59 -12.67 -4.45
C LEU A 179 -5.05 -11.35 -5.10
N GLY A 180 -4.65 -11.12 -6.34
CA GLY A 180 -4.78 -9.85 -7.04
C GLY A 180 -6.23 -9.47 -7.28
N PRO A 181 -7.02 -10.27 -8.03
CA PRO A 181 -8.39 -9.89 -8.38
C PRO A 181 -9.29 -9.63 -7.16
N PRO A 182 -9.30 -10.49 -6.10
CA PRO A 182 -10.08 -10.20 -4.90
C PRO A 182 -9.62 -8.93 -4.18
N ALA A 183 -8.31 -8.71 -4.03
CA ALA A 183 -7.79 -7.48 -3.43
C ALA A 183 -8.19 -6.23 -4.25
N ALA A 184 -8.13 -6.30 -5.58
CA ALA A 184 -8.53 -5.22 -6.46
C ALA A 184 -10.01 -4.89 -6.37
N PHE A 185 -10.85 -5.92 -6.24
CA PHE A 185 -12.28 -5.76 -6.04
C PHE A 185 -12.60 -5.08 -4.70
N PHE A 186 -12.06 -5.59 -3.59
CA PHE A 186 -12.28 -5.01 -2.26
C PHE A 186 -11.82 -3.55 -2.19
N LEU A 187 -10.62 -3.26 -2.72
CA LEU A 187 -10.10 -1.89 -2.77
C LEU A 187 -10.95 -1.01 -3.69
N GLY A 188 -11.44 -1.52 -4.83
CA GLY A 188 -12.35 -0.78 -5.71
C GLY A 188 -13.65 -0.37 -5.00
N VAL A 189 -14.25 -1.30 -4.24
CA VAL A 189 -15.43 -1.00 -3.40
C VAL A 189 -15.07 -0.01 -2.28
N ALA A 190 -13.91 -0.18 -1.64
CA ALA A 190 -13.42 0.80 -0.67
C ALA A 190 -13.23 2.19 -1.31
N GLY A 191 -12.74 2.25 -2.55
CA GLY A 191 -12.57 3.47 -3.33
C GLY A 191 -13.89 4.21 -3.54
N LEU A 192 -14.97 3.49 -3.89
CA LEU A 192 -16.32 4.07 -3.97
C LEU A 192 -16.74 4.70 -2.64
N GLY A 193 -16.58 3.98 -1.54
CA GLY A 193 -16.86 4.51 -0.19
C GLY A 193 -16.02 5.74 0.12
N VAL A 194 -14.72 5.71 -0.20
CA VAL A 194 -13.80 6.84 -0.01
C VAL A 194 -14.26 8.09 -0.76
N GLY A 195 -14.71 7.95 -2.02
CA GLY A 195 -15.26 9.08 -2.79
C GLY A 195 -16.47 9.72 -2.11
N LEU A 196 -17.38 8.90 -1.58
CA LEU A 196 -18.54 9.38 -0.81
C LEU A 196 -18.10 10.09 0.48
N MET A 197 -17.10 9.55 1.19
CA MET A 197 -16.58 10.20 2.40
C MET A 197 -15.82 11.50 2.09
N VAL A 198 -15.14 11.58 0.95
CA VAL A 198 -14.46 12.81 0.49
C VAL A 198 -15.47 13.91 0.15
N THR A 199 -16.54 13.61 -0.60
CA THR A 199 -17.60 14.60 -0.85
C THR A 199 -18.26 15.07 0.43
N HIS A 200 -18.54 14.14 1.36
CA HIS A 200 -19.07 14.50 2.68
C HIS A 200 -18.09 15.35 3.50
N ALA A 201 -16.79 15.05 3.46
CA ALA A 201 -15.77 15.86 4.14
C ALA A 201 -15.60 17.26 3.53
N ALA A 202 -15.92 17.43 2.25
CA ALA A 202 -15.85 18.71 1.55
C ALA A 202 -17.03 19.65 1.85
N GLY A 203 -18.26 19.13 1.90
CA GLY A 203 -19.46 19.98 2.06
C GLY A 203 -20.65 19.29 2.72
N GLY A 204 -20.42 18.23 3.48
CA GLY A 204 -21.45 17.49 4.23
C GLY A 204 -22.46 16.75 3.35
N TRP A 205 -23.64 16.49 3.92
CA TRP A 205 -24.71 15.74 3.26
C TRP A 205 -25.26 16.41 2.00
N GLN A 206 -25.25 17.74 1.94
CA GLN A 206 -25.72 18.47 0.76
C GLN A 206 -24.78 18.26 -0.43
N ALA A 207 -23.46 18.36 -0.22
CA ALA A 207 -22.47 18.08 -1.25
C ALA A 207 -22.53 16.62 -1.72
N LEU A 208 -22.68 15.67 -0.77
CA LEU A 208 -22.81 14.24 -1.08
C LEU A 208 -24.00 13.96 -2.00
N ARG A 209 -25.20 14.49 -1.68
CA ARG A 209 -26.39 14.28 -2.51
C ARG A 209 -26.25 14.89 -3.90
N ARG A 210 -25.70 16.11 -3.99
CA ARG A 210 -25.50 16.83 -5.25
C ARG A 210 -24.47 16.16 -6.16
N LEU A 211 -23.39 15.64 -5.58
CA LEU A 211 -22.26 15.05 -6.31
C LEU A 211 -22.26 13.52 -6.29
N LEU A 212 -23.37 12.89 -5.88
CA LEU A 212 -23.47 11.44 -5.79
C LEU A 212 -23.15 10.77 -7.12
N LEU A 213 -23.82 11.20 -8.19
CA LEU A 213 -23.64 10.61 -9.52
C LEU A 213 -22.21 10.81 -10.07
N PRO A 214 -21.61 12.02 -10.07
CA PRO A 214 -20.20 12.19 -10.42
C PRO A 214 -19.26 11.30 -9.61
N THR A 215 -19.50 11.18 -8.30
CA THR A 215 -18.68 10.36 -7.40
C THR A 215 -18.74 8.88 -7.77
N LEU A 216 -19.94 8.36 -8.03
CA LEU A 216 -20.14 6.97 -8.44
C LEU A 216 -19.50 6.70 -9.80
N ILE A 217 -19.67 7.57 -10.79
CA ILE A 217 -19.08 7.40 -12.13
C ILE A 217 -17.55 7.35 -12.02
N ILE A 218 -16.95 8.30 -11.32
CA ILE A 218 -15.49 8.36 -11.15
C ILE A 218 -15.00 7.13 -10.39
N GLY A 219 -15.64 6.77 -9.27
CA GLY A 219 -15.20 5.65 -8.44
C GLY A 219 -15.34 4.30 -9.14
N VAL A 220 -16.42 4.07 -9.89
CA VAL A 220 -16.59 2.84 -10.68
C VAL A 220 -15.50 2.78 -11.75
N ALA A 221 -15.26 3.88 -12.47
CA ALA A 221 -14.21 3.91 -13.50
C ALA A 221 -12.82 3.65 -12.91
N MET A 222 -12.48 4.25 -11.76
CA MET A 222 -11.22 4.02 -11.07
C MET A 222 -11.07 2.57 -10.61
N GLY A 223 -12.13 2.01 -10.00
CA GLY A 223 -12.14 0.63 -9.51
C GLY A 223 -12.00 -0.39 -10.65
N VAL A 224 -12.74 -0.20 -11.75
CA VAL A 224 -12.64 -1.04 -12.95
C VAL A 224 -11.26 -0.92 -13.59
N GLY A 225 -10.73 0.29 -13.73
CA GLY A 225 -9.38 0.51 -14.26
C GLY A 225 -8.30 -0.18 -13.45
N GLN A 226 -8.38 -0.12 -12.12
CA GLN A 226 -7.50 -0.85 -11.22
C GLN A 226 -7.67 -2.37 -11.37
N TYR A 227 -8.90 -2.87 -11.38
CA TYR A 227 -9.19 -4.30 -11.47
C TYR A 227 -8.65 -4.90 -12.78
N LEU A 228 -8.93 -4.25 -13.91
CA LEU A 228 -8.42 -4.68 -15.21
C LEU A 228 -6.90 -4.70 -15.24
N ALA A 229 -6.24 -3.67 -14.70
CA ALA A 229 -4.78 -3.64 -14.59
C ALA A 229 -4.24 -4.85 -13.81
N VAL A 230 -4.88 -5.23 -12.70
CA VAL A 230 -4.45 -6.40 -11.92
C VAL A 230 -4.64 -7.69 -12.71
N VAL A 231 -5.79 -7.88 -13.36
CA VAL A 231 -6.10 -9.10 -14.13
C VAL A 231 -5.12 -9.33 -15.27
N VAL A 232 -4.66 -8.28 -15.94
CA VAL A 232 -3.67 -8.40 -17.04
C VAL A 232 -2.22 -8.52 -16.54
N GLY A 233 -1.98 -8.55 -15.22
CA GLY A 233 -0.64 -8.70 -14.64
C GLY A 233 0.10 -7.38 -14.38
N LEU A 234 -0.61 -6.24 -14.36
CA LEU A 234 -0.06 -4.90 -14.10
C LEU A 234 -0.33 -4.43 -12.65
N TRP A 235 -0.40 -5.34 -11.68
CA TRP A 235 -0.75 -5.00 -10.29
C TRP A 235 0.19 -3.97 -9.65
N ASN A 236 1.47 -3.95 -10.05
CA ASN A 236 2.45 -2.96 -9.56
C ASN A 236 2.09 -1.52 -9.93
N ILE A 237 1.27 -1.29 -10.96
CA ILE A 237 0.83 0.05 -11.36
C ILE A 237 -0.70 0.19 -11.35
N ALA A 238 -1.42 -0.75 -10.74
CA ALA A 238 -2.87 -0.82 -10.83
C ALA A 238 -3.57 0.39 -10.18
N ALA A 239 -3.11 0.82 -8.99
CA ALA A 239 -3.63 2.03 -8.35
C ALA A 239 -3.37 3.29 -9.20
N PHE A 240 -2.21 3.35 -9.85
CA PHE A 240 -1.86 4.44 -10.77
C PHE A 240 -2.78 4.46 -12.00
N ILE A 241 -2.98 3.32 -12.65
CA ILE A 241 -3.90 3.18 -13.79
C ILE A 241 -5.32 3.56 -13.38
N GLY A 242 -5.80 3.05 -12.24
CA GLY A 242 -7.11 3.43 -11.70
C GLY A 242 -7.25 4.93 -11.53
N ALA A 243 -6.24 5.61 -10.98
CA ALA A 243 -6.26 7.06 -10.83
C ALA A 243 -6.18 7.82 -12.17
N ILE A 244 -5.41 7.34 -13.16
CA ILE A 244 -5.40 7.92 -14.52
C ILE A 244 -6.78 7.82 -15.16
N VAL A 245 -7.43 6.66 -15.08
CA VAL A 245 -8.80 6.47 -15.56
C VAL A 245 -9.74 7.45 -14.85
N GLY A 246 -9.59 7.61 -13.53
CA GLY A 246 -10.31 8.61 -12.75
C GLY A 246 -10.08 10.05 -13.22
N LEU A 247 -8.86 10.42 -13.61
CA LEU A 247 -8.57 11.76 -14.15
C LEU A 247 -9.22 11.94 -15.53
N VAL A 248 -9.10 10.94 -16.41
CA VAL A 248 -9.68 10.97 -17.77
C VAL A 248 -11.20 11.10 -17.72
N VAL A 249 -11.86 10.36 -16.83
CA VAL A 249 -13.32 10.41 -16.65
C VAL A 249 -13.76 11.64 -15.84
N GLY A 250 -13.00 12.00 -14.81
CA GLY A 250 -13.30 13.11 -13.91
C GLY A 250 -13.14 14.48 -14.56
N PHE A 251 -12.21 14.65 -15.50
CA PHE A 251 -11.97 15.91 -16.19
C PHE A 251 -13.19 16.47 -16.95
N PRO A 252 -13.87 15.72 -17.84
CA PRO A 252 -15.07 16.22 -18.52
C PRO A 252 -16.24 16.44 -17.55
N LEU A 253 -16.35 15.63 -16.50
CA LEU A 253 -17.36 15.83 -15.44
C LEU A 253 -17.10 17.14 -14.70
N ALA A 254 -15.85 17.41 -14.31
CA ALA A 254 -15.46 18.64 -13.61
C ALA A 254 -15.79 19.89 -14.41
N ARG A 255 -15.62 19.85 -15.74
CA ARG A 255 -15.97 20.96 -16.63
C ARG A 255 -17.44 21.33 -16.61
N ARG A 256 -18.35 20.38 -16.34
CA ARG A 256 -19.79 20.69 -16.17
C ARG A 256 -20.07 21.52 -14.91
N PHE A 257 -19.17 21.49 -13.94
CA PHE A 257 -19.23 22.25 -12.69
C PHE A 257 -18.23 23.43 -12.68
N ARG A 258 -17.83 23.93 -13.85
CA ARG A 258 -16.82 24.98 -13.95
C ARG A 258 -17.32 26.35 -13.51
N GLY A 259 -18.63 26.61 -13.62
CA GLY A 259 -19.21 27.94 -13.36
C GLY A 259 -18.63 29.03 -14.26
N GLU A 260 -18.96 30.29 -13.99
CA GLU A 260 -18.33 31.45 -14.63
C GLU A 260 -16.98 31.76 -13.97
N GLN A 261 -15.98 30.89 -14.15
CA GLN A 261 -14.62 31.21 -13.75
C GLN A 261 -13.90 32.01 -14.85
N GLY A 262 -13.59 33.27 -14.56
CA GLY A 262 -12.89 34.22 -15.42
C GLY A 262 -11.37 34.01 -15.59
N ASN A 263 -10.83 32.82 -15.33
CA ASN A 263 -9.40 32.57 -15.52
C ASN A 263 -9.14 31.53 -16.62
N ASN A 264 -8.93 32.03 -17.84
CA ASN A 264 -8.39 31.30 -18.99
C ASN A 264 -6.87 31.16 -18.89
N GLY A 265 -6.35 30.74 -17.73
CA GLY A 265 -4.95 30.37 -17.62
C GLY A 265 -4.66 29.25 -18.63
N HIS A 266 -3.89 29.54 -19.67
CA HIS A 266 -3.50 28.53 -20.65
C HIS A 266 -2.68 27.47 -19.93
N LEU A 267 -3.24 26.25 -19.85
CA LEU A 267 -2.48 25.07 -19.45
C LEU A 267 -1.37 24.87 -20.47
N ASP A 268 -0.12 24.96 -20.02
CA ASP A 268 1.04 24.65 -20.85
C ASP A 268 1.09 23.14 -21.09
N SER A 269 0.38 22.70 -22.13
CA SER A 269 0.25 21.28 -22.50
C SER A 269 1.60 20.61 -22.69
N ARG A 270 2.61 21.35 -23.17
CA ARG A 270 3.97 20.82 -23.36
C ARG A 270 4.60 20.46 -22.02
N LYS A 271 4.50 21.34 -21.01
CA LYS A 271 4.98 21.02 -19.66
C LYS A 271 4.25 19.82 -19.07
N LEU A 272 2.93 19.73 -19.26
CA LEU A 272 2.17 18.58 -18.73
C LEU A 272 2.60 17.25 -19.35
N TRP A 273 2.79 17.19 -20.69
CA TRP A 273 3.27 15.99 -21.37
C TRP A 273 4.68 15.58 -20.93
N ILE A 274 5.58 16.55 -20.76
CA ILE A 274 6.91 16.27 -20.20
C ILE A 274 6.77 15.71 -18.79
N ALA A 275 6.00 16.35 -17.91
CA ALA A 275 5.81 15.89 -16.54
C ALA A 275 5.22 14.47 -16.41
N LEU A 276 4.37 14.06 -17.36
CA LEU A 276 3.77 12.72 -17.40
C LEU A 276 4.68 11.68 -18.06
N SER A 277 5.70 12.10 -18.81
CA SER A 277 6.54 11.22 -19.65
C SER A 277 7.19 10.08 -18.86
N GLY A 278 7.69 10.34 -17.64
CA GLY A 278 8.33 9.29 -16.83
C GLY A 278 7.38 8.12 -16.50
N TYR A 279 6.10 8.39 -16.30
CA TYR A 279 5.10 7.36 -16.05
C TYR A 279 4.58 6.71 -17.33
N ILE A 280 4.45 7.49 -18.41
CA ILE A 280 4.11 6.95 -19.74
C ILE A 280 5.18 5.94 -20.16
N VAL A 281 6.46 6.24 -19.94
CA VAL A 281 7.57 5.32 -20.21
C VAL A 281 7.48 4.05 -19.35
N LEU A 282 7.16 4.17 -18.06
CA LEU A 282 6.93 3.00 -17.21
C LEU A 282 5.82 2.09 -17.78
N ILE A 283 4.69 2.67 -18.17
CA ILE A 283 3.59 1.92 -18.79
C ILE A 283 4.06 1.27 -20.08
N ALA A 284 4.73 2.02 -20.97
CA ALA A 284 5.20 1.52 -22.25
C ALA A 284 6.19 0.35 -22.11
N ILE A 285 7.17 0.47 -21.20
CA ILE A 285 8.12 -0.62 -20.91
C ILE A 285 7.37 -1.84 -20.35
N THR A 286 6.47 -1.64 -19.38
CA THR A 286 5.75 -2.75 -18.76
C THR A 286 4.87 -3.48 -19.76
N LEU A 287 4.10 -2.75 -20.56
CA LEU A 287 3.28 -3.33 -21.63
C LEU A 287 4.13 -4.00 -22.70
N GLY A 288 5.25 -3.40 -23.11
CA GLY A 288 6.18 -4.00 -24.07
C GLY A 288 6.73 -5.34 -23.57
N ILE A 289 7.10 -5.42 -22.28
CA ILE A 289 7.59 -6.67 -21.67
C ILE A 289 6.46 -7.71 -21.52
N GLN A 290 5.24 -7.29 -21.21
CA GLN A 290 4.14 -8.25 -20.96
C GLN A 290 3.45 -8.73 -22.25
N LEU A 291 3.26 -7.84 -23.23
CA LEU A 291 2.50 -8.11 -24.45
C LEU A 291 3.32 -8.70 -25.59
N ILE A 292 4.65 -8.53 -25.58
CA ILE A 292 5.54 -9.08 -26.60
C ILE A 292 6.16 -10.37 -26.05
N PRO A 293 5.71 -11.57 -26.48
CA PRO A 293 6.17 -12.85 -25.91
C PRO A 293 7.68 -13.01 -26.02
N MET A 294 8.28 -12.60 -27.14
CA MET A 294 9.73 -12.66 -27.34
C MET A 294 10.50 -11.88 -26.27
N VAL A 295 10.04 -10.68 -25.91
CA VAL A 295 10.68 -9.86 -24.87
C VAL A 295 10.44 -10.49 -23.49
N ARG A 296 9.21 -10.90 -23.22
CA ARG A 296 8.80 -11.54 -21.96
C ARG A 296 9.66 -12.77 -21.66
N ASP A 297 9.80 -13.63 -22.64
CA ASP A 297 10.43 -14.93 -22.48
C ASP A 297 11.95 -14.77 -22.40
N THR A 298 12.56 -13.89 -23.21
CA THR A 298 13.99 -13.55 -23.15
C THR A 298 14.38 -12.95 -21.79
N LEU A 299 13.65 -11.95 -21.30
CA LEU A 299 13.91 -11.34 -19.99
C LEU A 299 13.58 -12.27 -18.82
N GLY A 300 12.78 -13.31 -19.08
CA GLY A 300 12.38 -14.33 -18.11
C GLY A 300 13.34 -15.52 -17.98
N GLN A 301 14.39 -15.62 -18.82
CA GLN A 301 15.29 -16.78 -18.83
C GLN A 301 16.16 -16.86 -17.57
N VAL A 302 16.69 -15.72 -17.12
CA VAL A 302 17.58 -15.67 -15.96
C VAL A 302 16.75 -15.59 -14.69
N LYS A 303 16.56 -16.75 -14.04
CA LYS A 303 15.80 -16.88 -12.79
C LYS A 303 16.74 -17.28 -11.65
N PHE A 304 16.63 -16.58 -10.54
CA PHE A 304 17.23 -17.01 -9.28
C PHE A 304 16.19 -17.83 -8.51
N ASN A 305 16.50 -19.11 -8.27
CA ASN A 305 15.67 -20.04 -7.52
C ASN A 305 16.54 -20.63 -6.41
N LEU A 306 16.01 -20.66 -5.20
CA LEU A 306 16.60 -21.35 -4.05
C LEU A 306 15.59 -22.38 -3.56
N GLU A 307 16.04 -23.60 -3.29
CA GLU A 307 15.21 -24.62 -2.66
C GLU A 307 15.51 -24.66 -1.16
N PHE A 308 14.46 -24.78 -0.35
CA PHE A 308 14.58 -24.86 1.10
C PHE A 308 14.23 -26.27 1.58
N PRO A 309 15.13 -26.94 2.32
CA PRO A 309 14.88 -28.28 2.82
C PRO A 309 13.80 -28.26 3.91
N GLY A 310 13.11 -29.39 4.09
CA GLY A 310 12.18 -29.57 5.20
C GLY A 310 12.91 -29.54 6.53
N VAL A 311 12.33 -28.89 7.52
CA VAL A 311 12.89 -28.73 8.87
C VAL A 311 11.85 -29.00 9.92
N SER A 312 12.27 -29.34 11.13
CA SER A 312 11.35 -29.58 12.25
C SER A 312 11.90 -28.99 13.53
N THR A 313 10.98 -28.59 14.41
CA THR A 313 11.31 -28.21 15.79
C THR A 313 11.55 -29.46 16.64
N SER A 314 12.25 -29.31 17.77
CA SER A 314 12.40 -30.41 18.74
C SER A 314 11.08 -30.82 19.39
N LEU A 315 10.04 -29.98 19.28
CA LEU A 315 8.69 -30.25 19.77
C LEU A 315 7.78 -30.92 18.72
N GLY A 316 8.32 -31.28 17.56
CA GLY A 316 7.61 -32.08 16.54
C GLY A 316 6.81 -31.27 15.51
N TYR A 317 6.86 -29.94 15.53
CA TYR A 317 6.30 -29.12 14.44
C TYR A 317 7.21 -29.21 13.21
N ALA A 318 6.67 -29.73 12.11
CA ALA A 318 7.39 -29.91 10.84
C ALA A 318 6.99 -28.85 9.82
N THR A 319 8.00 -28.21 9.22
CA THR A 319 7.84 -27.36 8.03
C THR A 319 8.32 -28.16 6.81
N PRO A 320 7.45 -28.42 5.82
CA PRO A 320 7.82 -29.24 4.66
C PRO A 320 8.86 -28.54 3.79
N ALA A 321 9.57 -29.32 2.97
CA ALA A 321 10.45 -28.77 1.94
C ALA A 321 9.63 -28.00 0.91
N GLU A 322 10.13 -26.85 0.47
CA GLU A 322 9.45 -25.99 -0.49
C GLU A 322 10.45 -25.30 -1.41
N ALA A 323 10.00 -25.05 -2.64
CA ALA A 323 10.74 -24.17 -3.54
C ALA A 323 10.61 -22.72 -3.03
N GLY A 324 11.74 -22.04 -2.91
CA GLY A 324 11.78 -20.61 -2.67
C GLY A 324 11.18 -19.83 -3.84
N ARG A 325 10.82 -18.58 -3.57
CA ARG A 325 10.24 -17.68 -4.57
C ARG A 325 11.21 -17.48 -5.73
N SER A 326 10.75 -17.80 -6.95
CA SER A 326 11.51 -17.59 -8.18
C SER A 326 11.60 -16.10 -8.51
N ILE A 327 12.82 -15.56 -8.61
CA ILE A 327 13.06 -14.16 -8.95
C ILE A 327 13.61 -14.07 -10.38
N PRO A 328 12.79 -13.70 -11.39
CA PRO A 328 13.26 -13.52 -12.75
C PRO A 328 14.00 -12.18 -12.88
N ILE A 329 15.33 -12.16 -12.84
CA ILE A 329 16.15 -10.96 -12.58
C ILE A 329 15.78 -9.78 -13.50
N PHE A 330 15.71 -9.99 -14.81
CA PHE A 330 15.46 -8.91 -15.78
C PHE A 330 14.00 -8.58 -16.02
N ARG A 331 13.09 -9.53 -15.75
CA ARG A 331 11.63 -9.35 -15.80
C ARG A 331 11.04 -8.93 -14.44
N HIS A 332 11.86 -8.91 -13.40
CA HIS A 332 11.45 -8.57 -12.05
C HIS A 332 10.87 -7.15 -12.02
N ALA A 333 9.84 -6.92 -11.22
CA ALA A 333 9.18 -5.63 -11.13
C ALA A 333 10.16 -4.48 -10.77
N GLY A 334 11.12 -4.75 -9.89
CA GLY A 334 12.20 -3.80 -9.56
C GLY A 334 13.07 -3.44 -10.77
N ALA A 335 13.38 -4.40 -11.64
CA ALA A 335 14.18 -4.14 -12.84
C ALA A 335 13.42 -3.28 -13.86
N ILE A 336 12.13 -3.55 -14.06
CA ILE A 336 11.26 -2.73 -14.92
C ILE A 336 11.22 -1.27 -14.44
N LEU A 337 11.10 -1.07 -13.12
CA LEU A 337 11.13 0.25 -12.50
C LEU A 337 12.49 0.95 -12.64
N LEU A 338 13.60 0.20 -12.57
CA LEU A 338 14.92 0.73 -12.84
C LEU A 338 15.05 1.23 -14.27
N TYR A 339 14.61 0.44 -15.26
CA TYR A 339 14.65 0.84 -16.68
C TYR A 339 13.83 2.11 -16.90
N ALA A 340 12.63 2.17 -16.33
CA ALA A 340 11.77 3.35 -16.41
C ALA A 340 12.40 4.58 -15.72
N SER A 341 13.03 4.40 -14.57
CA SER A 341 13.73 5.48 -13.84
C SER A 341 14.87 6.07 -14.65
N ILE A 342 15.68 5.21 -15.28
CA ILE A 342 16.80 5.63 -16.14
C ILE A 342 16.27 6.41 -17.35
N ALA A 343 15.28 5.86 -18.05
CA ALA A 343 14.69 6.53 -19.22
C ALA A 343 14.04 7.88 -18.86
N ALA A 344 13.25 7.92 -17.78
CA ALA A 344 12.65 9.16 -17.27
C ALA A 344 13.71 10.21 -16.89
N TYR A 345 14.81 9.79 -16.27
CA TYR A 345 15.92 10.68 -15.96
C TYR A 345 16.50 11.34 -17.22
N PHE A 346 16.75 10.58 -18.28
CA PHE A 346 17.27 11.17 -19.52
C PHE A 346 16.27 12.10 -20.20
N ILE A 347 14.96 11.80 -20.15
CA ILE A 347 13.92 12.67 -20.71
C ILE A 347 13.89 14.02 -19.97
N TYR A 348 13.82 14.01 -18.64
CA TYR A 348 13.81 15.24 -17.85
C TYR A 348 15.11 16.05 -17.98
N ARG A 349 16.25 15.35 -18.11
CA ARG A 349 17.53 16.00 -18.37
C ARG A 349 17.56 16.69 -19.73
N ALA A 350 17.10 16.02 -20.78
CA ALA A 350 17.02 16.59 -22.13
C ALA A 350 16.05 17.79 -22.20
N ALA A 351 14.98 17.77 -21.39
CA ALA A 351 14.05 18.89 -21.24
C ALA A 351 14.60 20.07 -20.42
N GLY A 352 15.77 19.92 -19.78
CA GLY A 352 16.38 20.96 -18.95
C GLY A 352 15.71 21.16 -17.58
N TRP A 353 14.99 20.16 -17.07
CA TRP A 353 14.21 20.28 -15.82
C TRP A 353 15.00 20.03 -14.54
N TYR A 354 16.25 19.58 -14.67
CA TYR A 354 17.12 19.34 -13.53
C TYR A 354 18.03 20.52 -13.21
N GLN A 355 18.20 20.75 -11.92
CA GLN A 355 19.27 21.58 -11.41
C GLN A 355 20.62 20.83 -11.42
N PRO A 356 21.77 21.54 -11.36
CA PRO A 356 23.09 20.91 -11.23
C PRO A 356 23.12 19.90 -10.08
N GLN A 357 23.86 18.80 -10.23
CA GLN A 357 23.97 17.70 -9.25
C GLN A 357 22.68 16.92 -8.94
N ALA A 358 21.64 17.01 -9.79
CA ALA A 358 20.39 16.28 -9.60
C ALA A 358 20.59 14.76 -9.40
N ALA A 359 21.46 14.11 -10.18
CA ALA A 359 21.75 12.67 -10.02
C ALA A 359 22.18 12.30 -8.60
N SER A 360 23.08 13.09 -8.00
CA SER A 360 23.55 12.87 -6.63
C SER A 360 22.41 13.05 -5.62
N ARG A 361 21.59 14.10 -5.78
CA ARG A 361 20.43 14.34 -4.89
C ARG A 361 19.33 13.28 -5.03
N ILE A 362 19.15 12.73 -6.23
CA ILE A 362 18.21 11.62 -6.48
C ILE A 362 18.69 10.37 -5.74
N VAL A 363 19.96 9.96 -5.94
CA VAL A 363 20.51 8.74 -5.32
C VAL A 363 20.59 8.88 -3.81
N THR A 364 21.18 9.97 -3.30
CA THR A 364 21.30 10.19 -1.85
C THR A 364 19.95 10.34 -1.16
N GLY A 365 18.98 11.00 -1.80
CA GLY A 365 17.61 11.09 -1.30
C GLY A 365 16.91 9.73 -1.27
N THR A 366 17.14 8.88 -2.28
CA THR A 366 16.62 7.51 -2.34
C THR A 366 17.18 6.67 -1.19
N VAL A 367 18.51 6.63 -1.05
CA VAL A 367 19.18 5.86 0.01
C VAL A 367 18.70 6.30 1.39
N LYS A 368 18.75 7.61 1.70
CA LYS A 368 18.37 8.13 3.01
C LYS A 368 16.94 7.78 3.41
N LYS A 369 15.99 7.86 2.46
CA LYS A 369 14.58 7.61 2.75
C LYS A 369 14.26 6.12 2.87
N VAL A 370 14.80 5.30 1.97
CA VAL A 370 14.42 3.88 1.88
C VAL A 370 15.20 3.00 2.88
N MET A 371 16.41 3.39 3.29
CA MET A 371 17.24 2.58 4.19
C MET A 371 16.56 2.25 5.53
N SER A 372 15.97 3.24 6.21
CA SER A 372 15.26 2.98 7.47
C SER A 372 14.05 2.05 7.27
N SER A 373 13.29 2.25 6.20
CA SER A 373 12.18 1.34 5.86
C SER A 373 12.69 -0.09 5.55
N SER A 374 13.88 -0.20 4.95
CA SER A 374 14.47 -1.49 4.58
C SER A 374 14.78 -2.35 5.80
N VAL A 375 15.38 -1.75 6.83
CA VAL A 375 15.66 -2.44 8.11
C VAL A 375 14.37 -2.92 8.77
N GLY A 376 13.32 -2.11 8.74
CA GLY A 376 12.01 -2.48 9.29
C GLY A 376 11.40 -3.67 8.56
N ILE A 377 11.38 -3.64 7.22
CA ILE A 377 10.86 -4.74 6.40
C ILE A 377 11.69 -6.01 6.62
N ALA A 378 13.02 -5.92 6.57
CA ALA A 378 13.90 -7.06 6.79
C ALA A 378 13.64 -7.73 8.15
N SER A 379 13.53 -6.92 9.21
CA SER A 379 13.28 -7.42 10.57
C SER A 379 11.89 -8.06 10.69
N MET A 380 10.86 -7.43 10.13
CA MET A 380 9.49 -7.96 10.21
C MET A 380 9.31 -9.22 9.35
N VAL A 381 9.94 -9.29 8.17
CA VAL A 381 9.94 -10.50 7.32
C VAL A 381 10.69 -11.63 8.05
N ALA A 382 11.86 -11.36 8.62
CA ALA A 382 12.59 -12.34 9.41
C ALA A 382 11.77 -12.85 10.59
N MET A 383 11.12 -11.95 11.34
CA MET A 383 10.20 -12.31 12.42
C MET A 383 9.08 -13.23 11.92
N ALA A 384 8.37 -12.83 10.85
CA ALA A 384 7.24 -13.59 10.32
C ALA A 384 7.67 -15.00 9.86
N VAL A 385 8.80 -15.11 9.16
CA VAL A 385 9.30 -16.41 8.67
C VAL A 385 9.76 -17.30 9.83
N VAL A 386 10.44 -16.75 10.84
CA VAL A 386 10.81 -17.50 12.06
C VAL A 386 9.57 -18.00 12.79
N MET A 387 8.56 -17.14 12.99
CA MET A 387 7.30 -17.52 13.63
C MET A 387 6.56 -18.63 12.84
N GLN A 388 6.59 -18.55 11.51
CA GLN A 388 5.98 -19.57 10.64
C GLN A 388 6.69 -20.92 10.76
N HIS A 389 8.02 -20.94 10.69
CA HIS A 389 8.79 -22.19 10.73
C HIS A 389 8.78 -22.83 12.13
N ALA A 390 8.69 -22.02 13.18
CA ALA A 390 8.62 -22.50 14.56
C ALA A 390 7.22 -22.95 14.99
N GLY A 391 6.17 -22.79 14.16
CA GLY A 391 4.79 -23.13 14.53
C GLY A 391 4.09 -22.13 15.46
N MET A 392 4.70 -20.97 15.68
CA MET A 392 4.08 -19.87 16.44
C MET A 392 2.87 -19.31 15.71
N THR A 393 2.98 -19.14 14.39
CA THR A 393 1.86 -18.66 13.55
C THR A 393 0.68 -19.62 13.58
N GLU A 394 0.94 -20.93 13.60
CA GLU A 394 -0.08 -21.98 13.74
C GLU A 394 -0.86 -21.83 15.05
N THR A 395 -0.14 -21.68 16.15
CA THR A 395 -0.72 -21.56 17.49
C THR A 395 -1.60 -20.31 17.60
N LEU A 396 -1.15 -19.19 17.03
CA LEU A 396 -1.94 -17.96 16.99
C LEU A 396 -3.19 -18.10 16.10
N ALA A 397 -3.05 -18.76 14.95
CA ALA A 397 -4.15 -18.96 14.03
C ALA A 397 -5.25 -19.83 14.64
N GLN A 398 -4.88 -20.90 15.36
CA GLN A 398 -5.82 -21.74 16.09
C GLN A 398 -6.56 -20.94 17.17
N GLY A 399 -5.85 -20.16 17.98
CA GLY A 399 -6.50 -19.31 18.98
C GLY A 399 -7.44 -18.25 18.39
N LEU A 400 -7.12 -17.69 17.21
CA LEU A 400 -8.02 -16.80 16.48
C LEU A 400 -9.23 -17.53 15.91
N ALA A 401 -9.02 -18.72 15.33
CA ALA A 401 -10.08 -19.56 14.77
C ALA A 401 -11.08 -19.95 15.85
N ASP A 402 -10.60 -20.41 17.01
CA ASP A 402 -11.45 -20.78 18.14
C ASP A 402 -12.17 -19.58 18.76
N GLY A 403 -11.49 -18.44 18.85
CA GLY A 403 -12.04 -17.23 19.48
C GLY A 403 -13.05 -16.48 18.63
N THR A 404 -12.88 -16.46 17.30
CA THR A 404 -13.74 -15.70 16.38
C THR A 404 -14.72 -16.58 15.61
N GLY A 405 -14.34 -17.83 15.30
CA GLY A 405 -15.13 -18.78 14.54
C GLY A 405 -15.72 -18.16 13.27
N ARG A 406 -17.04 -18.23 13.16
CA ARG A 406 -17.78 -17.74 11.97
C ARG A 406 -17.70 -16.24 11.75
N LEU A 407 -17.31 -15.46 12.76
CA LEU A 407 -17.19 -14.01 12.67
C LEU A 407 -15.82 -13.57 12.11
N PHE A 408 -14.89 -14.50 11.88
CA PHE A 408 -13.55 -14.16 11.41
C PHE A 408 -13.50 -13.27 10.14
N PRO A 409 -14.35 -13.49 9.10
CA PRO A 409 -14.37 -12.60 7.94
C PRO A 409 -14.67 -11.15 8.30
N ALA A 410 -15.52 -10.91 9.31
CA ALA A 410 -15.84 -9.58 9.80
C ALA A 410 -14.66 -8.94 10.55
N VAL A 411 -13.84 -9.75 11.23
CA VAL A 411 -12.71 -9.31 12.07
C VAL A 411 -11.44 -9.05 11.24
N SER A 412 -11.24 -9.81 10.16
CA SER A 412 -10.10 -9.72 9.25
C SER A 412 -9.69 -8.29 8.83
N PRO A 413 -10.59 -7.43 8.31
CA PRO A 413 -10.22 -6.07 7.92
C PRO A 413 -9.82 -5.19 9.11
N TRP A 414 -10.37 -5.45 10.31
CA TRP A 414 -9.97 -4.70 11.52
C TRP A 414 -8.57 -5.06 11.99
N ILE A 415 -8.17 -6.33 11.92
CA ILE A 415 -6.79 -6.73 12.20
C ILE A 415 -5.84 -6.00 11.24
N GLY A 416 -6.17 -5.96 9.94
CA GLY A 416 -5.40 -5.22 8.95
C GLY A 416 -5.31 -3.72 9.27
N ALA A 417 -6.46 -3.09 9.57
CA ALA A 417 -6.54 -1.66 9.89
C ALA A 417 -5.76 -1.29 11.15
N LEU A 418 -5.89 -2.07 12.23
CA LEU A 418 -5.16 -1.88 13.47
C LEU A 418 -3.65 -2.03 13.24
N GLY A 419 -3.23 -3.11 12.56
CA GLY A 419 -1.81 -3.31 12.24
C GLY A 419 -1.22 -2.14 11.45
N ALA A 420 -1.96 -1.59 10.50
CA ALA A 420 -1.48 -0.48 9.67
C ALA A 420 -1.52 0.87 10.39
N PHE A 421 -2.53 1.10 11.25
CA PHE A 421 -2.63 2.27 12.11
C PHE A 421 -1.45 2.34 13.08
N MET A 422 -1.14 1.22 13.74
CA MET A 422 -0.08 1.13 14.75
C MET A 422 1.31 1.22 14.12
N THR A 423 1.51 0.55 12.98
CA THR A 423 2.81 0.54 12.30
C THR A 423 3.05 1.74 11.40
N GLY A 424 2.00 2.50 11.06
CA GLY A 424 2.04 3.56 10.07
C GLY A 424 2.22 3.11 8.63
N SER A 425 2.12 1.80 8.36
CA SER A 425 2.41 1.22 7.06
C SER A 425 1.53 0.02 6.74
N ASN A 426 0.84 0.08 5.60
CA ASN A 426 0.09 -1.07 5.06
C ASN A 426 1.04 -2.25 4.78
N THR A 427 2.24 -1.98 4.26
CA THR A 427 3.28 -2.99 4.01
C THR A 427 3.64 -3.73 5.29
N ASN A 428 3.86 -3.03 6.40
CA ASN A 428 4.20 -3.66 7.67
C ASN A 428 3.04 -4.48 8.22
N SER A 429 1.80 -3.97 8.10
CA SER A 429 0.61 -4.73 8.51
C SER A 429 0.49 -6.04 7.73
N ASN A 430 0.69 -6.02 6.42
CA ASN A 430 0.64 -7.22 5.59
C ASN A 430 1.78 -8.20 5.95
N VAL A 431 3.00 -7.74 6.18
CA VAL A 431 4.11 -8.62 6.59
C VAL A 431 3.81 -9.33 7.91
N VAL A 432 3.26 -8.61 8.88
CA VAL A 432 3.02 -9.15 10.23
C VAL A 432 1.80 -10.08 10.27
N PHE A 433 0.70 -9.69 9.61
CA PHE A 433 -0.60 -10.34 9.84
C PHE A 433 -1.06 -11.23 8.69
N ALA A 434 -0.55 -11.11 7.46
CA ALA A 434 -1.11 -11.84 6.32
C ALA A 434 -0.94 -13.35 6.46
N ALA A 435 0.25 -13.82 6.85
CA ALA A 435 0.48 -15.25 7.08
C ALA A 435 -0.42 -15.82 8.19
N LEU A 436 -0.61 -15.05 9.27
CA LEU A 436 -1.50 -15.42 10.37
C LEU A 436 -2.96 -15.55 9.91
N GLN A 437 -3.47 -14.57 9.17
CA GLN A 437 -4.86 -14.59 8.70
C GLN A 437 -5.09 -15.61 7.60
N MET A 438 -4.11 -15.82 6.71
CA MET A 438 -4.10 -16.92 5.74
C MET A 438 -4.32 -18.24 6.49
N ARG A 439 -3.50 -18.49 7.51
CA ARG A 439 -3.60 -19.74 8.26
C ARG A 439 -4.92 -19.87 9.02
N THR A 440 -5.41 -18.78 9.60
CA THR A 440 -6.71 -18.76 10.28
C THR A 440 -7.86 -19.06 9.29
N ALA A 441 -7.77 -18.53 8.07
CA ALA A 441 -8.74 -18.82 7.02
C ALA A 441 -8.73 -20.31 6.61
N GLU A 442 -7.54 -20.90 6.47
CA GLU A 442 -7.40 -22.35 6.18
C GLU A 442 -8.03 -23.21 7.27
N LEU A 443 -7.77 -22.91 8.54
CA LEU A 443 -8.34 -23.64 9.69
C LEU A 443 -9.86 -23.56 9.74
N LEU A 444 -10.43 -22.40 9.37
CA LEU A 444 -11.88 -22.17 9.34
C LEU A 444 -12.55 -22.61 8.03
N GLY A 445 -11.79 -23.08 7.04
CA GLY A 445 -12.30 -23.47 5.73
C GLY A 445 -12.77 -22.28 4.88
N TYR A 446 -12.28 -21.07 5.13
CA TYR A 446 -12.60 -19.88 4.34
C TYR A 446 -11.65 -19.67 3.17
N SER A 447 -12.15 -19.00 2.12
CA SER A 447 -11.31 -18.57 1.01
C SER A 447 -10.21 -17.62 1.49
N VAL A 448 -8.97 -18.12 1.45
CA VAL A 448 -7.76 -17.38 1.79
C VAL A 448 -7.68 -16.07 1.01
N ALA A 449 -8.01 -16.09 -0.29
CA ALA A 449 -7.93 -14.90 -1.14
C ALA A 449 -8.90 -13.80 -0.70
N ILE A 450 -10.11 -14.16 -0.25
CA ILE A 450 -11.11 -13.20 0.24
C ILE A 450 -10.70 -12.60 1.59
N ILE A 451 -10.23 -13.43 2.52
CA ILE A 451 -9.76 -12.96 3.84
C ILE A 451 -8.58 -12.01 3.67
N LEU A 452 -7.59 -12.37 2.83
CA LEU A 452 -6.44 -11.51 2.60
C LEU A 452 -6.79 -10.23 1.85
N ALA A 453 -7.79 -10.27 0.95
CA ALA A 453 -8.35 -9.07 0.34
C ALA A 453 -8.98 -8.13 1.38
N ALA A 454 -9.80 -8.66 2.29
CA ALA A 454 -10.40 -7.90 3.37
C ALA A 454 -9.34 -7.29 4.29
N GLN A 455 -8.34 -8.09 4.70
CA GLN A 455 -7.23 -7.63 5.51
C GLN A 455 -6.45 -6.50 4.86
N THR A 456 -6.01 -6.66 3.60
CA THR A 456 -5.18 -5.65 2.94
C THR A 456 -5.97 -4.36 2.66
N SER A 457 -7.28 -4.46 2.40
CA SER A 457 -8.15 -3.29 2.31
C SER A 457 -8.33 -2.58 3.64
N GLY A 458 -8.54 -3.32 4.72
CA GLY A 458 -8.54 -2.77 6.07
C GLY A 458 -7.21 -2.08 6.41
N ALA A 459 -6.09 -2.72 6.08
CA ALA A 459 -4.76 -2.17 6.28
C ALA A 459 -4.50 -0.90 5.45
N ALA A 460 -4.95 -0.87 4.19
CA ALA A 460 -4.88 0.33 3.35
C ALA A 460 -5.63 1.51 3.99
N LEU A 461 -6.89 1.29 4.39
CA LEU A 461 -7.77 2.26 5.04
C LEU A 461 -7.26 2.72 6.41
N GLY A 462 -6.75 1.80 7.23
CA GLY A 462 -6.18 2.10 8.55
C GLY A 462 -4.83 2.82 8.48
N SER A 463 -4.06 2.61 7.41
CA SER A 463 -2.71 3.19 7.31
C SER A 463 -2.69 4.71 7.22
N VAL A 464 -3.77 5.36 6.76
CA VAL A 464 -3.79 6.82 6.53
C VAL A 464 -4.06 7.62 7.80
N ILE A 465 -4.59 6.97 8.84
CA ILE A 465 -4.88 7.58 10.13
C ILE A 465 -3.76 7.42 11.15
N ALA A 466 -2.67 6.75 10.75
CA ALA A 466 -1.51 6.56 11.60
C ALA A 466 -0.86 7.90 11.99
N PRO A 467 -0.38 8.04 13.24
CA PRO A 467 0.20 9.28 13.73
C PRO A 467 1.29 9.86 12.82
N THR A 468 2.18 9.00 12.29
CA THR A 468 3.29 9.43 11.43
C THR A 468 2.85 10.07 10.13
N LYS A 469 1.72 9.65 9.54
CA LYS A 469 1.18 10.27 8.32
C LYS A 469 0.35 11.51 8.63
N VAL A 470 -0.40 11.48 9.74
CA VAL A 470 -1.18 12.64 10.17
C VAL A 470 -0.27 13.82 10.51
N VAL A 471 0.88 13.60 11.15
CA VAL A 471 1.89 14.65 11.42
C VAL A 471 2.39 15.31 10.13
N VAL A 472 2.61 14.52 9.07
CA VAL A 472 3.04 15.06 7.77
C VAL A 472 1.94 15.97 7.19
N GLY A 473 0.69 15.52 7.21
CA GLY A 473 -0.43 16.34 6.75
C GLY A 473 -0.66 17.59 7.59
N ALA A 474 -0.55 17.46 8.92
CA ALA A 474 -0.70 18.57 9.85
C ALA A 474 0.36 19.66 9.62
N SER A 475 1.61 19.27 9.42
CA SER A 475 2.71 20.22 9.21
C SER A 475 2.61 20.96 7.87
N THR A 476 2.11 20.32 6.80
CA THR A 476 1.96 20.97 5.50
C THR A 476 0.63 21.72 5.35
N GLY A 477 -0.42 21.28 6.02
CA GLY A 477 -1.76 21.89 5.97
C GLY A 477 -2.01 23.01 6.98
N GLY A 478 -0.98 23.49 7.69
CA GLY A 478 -1.13 24.57 8.68
C GLY A 478 -1.85 24.17 9.97
N MET A 479 -1.76 22.89 10.35
CA MET A 479 -2.43 22.28 11.51
C MET A 479 -1.44 21.61 12.47
N ALA A 480 -0.15 21.99 12.43
CA ALA A 480 0.88 21.45 13.33
C ALA A 480 0.47 21.63 14.80
N GLY A 481 0.58 20.57 15.61
CA GLY A 481 0.13 20.56 17.00
C GLY A 481 -1.36 20.30 17.20
N ARG A 482 -2.14 20.16 16.11
CA ARG A 482 -3.58 19.81 16.11
C ARG A 482 -3.85 18.43 15.49
N GLU A 483 -2.86 17.53 15.52
CA GLU A 483 -2.94 16.19 14.94
C GLU A 483 -4.11 15.38 15.51
N GLY A 484 -4.40 15.52 16.81
CA GLY A 484 -5.49 14.83 17.47
C GLY A 484 -6.87 15.17 16.89
N GLU A 485 -7.05 16.38 16.39
CA GLU A 485 -8.30 16.83 15.77
C GLU A 485 -8.49 16.19 14.39
N ILE A 486 -7.41 16.11 13.60
CA ILE A 486 -7.37 15.40 12.32
C ILE A 486 -7.64 13.91 12.55
N MET A 487 -6.92 13.27 13.49
CA MET A 487 -7.11 11.85 13.81
C MET A 487 -8.54 11.55 14.23
N ARG A 488 -9.14 12.35 15.12
CA ARG A 488 -10.53 12.15 15.57
C ARG A 488 -11.51 12.17 14.41
N LYS A 489 -11.35 13.13 13.49
CA LYS A 489 -12.23 13.23 12.32
C LYS A 489 -12.02 12.04 11.37
N MET A 490 -10.77 11.67 11.12
CA MET A 490 -10.42 10.56 10.25
C MET A 490 -10.88 9.20 10.78
N LEU A 491 -10.78 8.96 12.10
CA LEU A 491 -11.20 7.72 12.75
C LEU A 491 -12.65 7.36 12.45
N VAL A 492 -13.54 8.35 12.41
CA VAL A 492 -14.97 8.13 12.09
C VAL A 492 -15.11 7.60 10.65
N TYR A 493 -14.51 8.29 9.68
CA TYR A 493 -14.60 7.88 8.28
C TYR A 493 -13.93 6.54 8.01
N THR A 494 -12.72 6.34 8.53
CA THR A 494 -11.98 5.08 8.39
C THR A 494 -12.73 3.94 9.06
N GLY A 495 -13.30 4.14 10.26
CA GLY A 495 -14.09 3.12 10.94
C GLY A 495 -15.30 2.66 10.14
N ILE A 496 -16.04 3.59 9.52
CA ILE A 496 -17.16 3.27 8.62
C ILE A 496 -16.68 2.47 7.40
N LEU A 497 -15.56 2.87 6.80
CA LEU A 497 -15.02 2.18 5.62
C LEU A 497 -14.50 0.77 5.96
N VAL A 498 -13.88 0.56 7.13
CA VAL A 498 -13.44 -0.77 7.58
C VAL A 498 -14.64 -1.65 7.95
N ALA A 499 -15.69 -1.08 8.55
CA ALA A 499 -16.96 -1.79 8.77
C ALA A 499 -17.61 -2.21 7.44
N MET A 500 -17.57 -1.34 6.42
CA MET A 500 -18.02 -1.68 5.06
C MET A 500 -17.23 -2.86 4.48
N MET A 501 -15.90 -2.90 4.67
CA MET A 501 -15.08 -4.06 4.28
C MET A 501 -15.42 -5.33 5.07
N SER A 502 -15.84 -5.20 6.32
CA SER A 502 -16.28 -6.33 7.15
C SER A 502 -17.55 -6.96 6.57
N VAL A 503 -18.53 -6.13 6.19
CA VAL A 503 -19.75 -6.59 5.53
C VAL A 503 -19.43 -7.24 4.19
N LEU A 504 -18.57 -6.61 3.39
CA LEU A 504 -18.13 -7.15 2.10
C LEU A 504 -17.46 -8.51 2.26
N ALA A 505 -16.58 -8.68 3.26
CA ALA A 505 -15.90 -9.93 3.55
C ALA A 505 -16.87 -11.06 3.89
N ILE A 506 -17.87 -10.79 4.75
CA ILE A 506 -18.92 -11.77 5.09
C ILE A 506 -19.67 -12.19 3.82
N ILE A 507 -20.15 -11.22 3.03
CA ILE A 507 -20.91 -11.50 1.81
C ILE A 507 -20.07 -12.31 0.83
N SER A 508 -18.83 -11.92 0.59
CA SER A 508 -17.95 -12.62 -0.35
C SER A 508 -17.66 -14.06 0.09
N VAL A 509 -17.44 -14.30 1.39
CA VAL A 509 -17.25 -15.66 1.92
C VAL A 509 -18.51 -16.51 1.75
N LEU A 510 -19.70 -15.95 2.01
CA LEU A 510 -20.98 -16.65 1.86
C LEU A 510 -21.31 -17.01 0.40
N ILE A 511 -20.80 -16.24 -0.56
CA ILE A 511 -20.99 -16.51 -2.00
C ILE A 511 -19.98 -17.54 -2.51
N ALA A 512 -18.78 -17.59 -1.90
CA ALA A 512 -17.67 -18.41 -2.36
C ALA A 512 -17.60 -19.80 -1.71
N GLY A 513 -18.26 -20.00 -0.56
CA GLY A 513 -18.46 -21.30 0.09
C GLY A 513 -19.74 -21.95 -0.37
#